data_AF-A0A357Z760-F1
#
_entry.id   AF-A0A357Z760-F1
#
_cell.length_a   1.000
_cell.length_b   1.000
_cell.length_c   1.000
_cell.angle_alpha   90.00
_cell.angle_beta   90.00
_cell.angle_gamma   90.00
#
_symmetry.space_group_name_H-M   'P 1'
#
loop_
_entity.id
_entity.type
_entity.pdbx_description
1 polymer ?
#
loop_
_entity_poly.entity_id
_entity_poly.type
_entity_poly.pdbx_seq_one_letter_code
_entity_poly.pdbx_strand_id
1 'polypeptide(L)'
;MTTPNLKTKRRRLFFDIETSPNIGLFWEAGYKKNIDYSNIIQERAIICICYKWEDEKEVYSLQWDAKQNDKRMLEQFIEVANVATEMVGHNGDKFDLAWIRTRCLFHNISMFPKYTTIDTLKVARQKFRFNSNRLNYIADFLGIGQKIKTEYSLWKDILLHKDKTAMEAMIKYCKKDVTLLEKVFKLLSSHIEPKTHYGVIFGQDRGTCPVCGSDDLIKNNKVVTATGLTRIQYKCKTCNHYHSKTDK
;
A
#
# COMPACT_ATOMS: atom_id res chain seq x y z
N MET A 1 -29.73 10.74 -9.04
CA MET A 1 -29.59 10.36 -7.62
C MET A 1 -28.32 10.99 -7.12
N THR A 2 -28.44 12.01 -6.29
CA THR A 2 -27.33 12.76 -5.70
C THR A 2 -26.65 11.89 -4.64
N THR A 3 -25.38 11.57 -4.86
CA THR A 3 -24.54 10.84 -3.91
C THR A 3 -24.52 11.60 -2.58
N PRO A 4 -24.78 10.96 -1.42
CA PRO A 4 -24.73 11.63 -0.13
C PRO A 4 -23.34 12.25 0.08
N ASN A 5 -23.32 13.52 0.45
CA ASN A 5 -22.11 14.32 0.59
C ASN A 5 -21.28 13.79 1.78
N LEU A 6 -20.17 13.11 1.50
CA LEU A 6 -19.25 12.62 2.54
C LEU A 6 -18.52 13.82 3.15
N LYS A 7 -18.76 14.08 4.44
CA LYS A 7 -18.34 15.32 5.13
C LYS A 7 -16.84 15.49 5.36
N THR A 8 -15.99 14.50 5.08
CA THR A 8 -14.54 14.58 5.35
C THR A 8 -13.73 13.59 4.52
N LYS A 9 -12.57 14.02 4.04
CA LYS A 9 -11.66 13.23 3.19
C LYS A 9 -10.83 12.26 4.04
N ARG A 10 -10.83 10.97 3.68
CA ARG A 10 -10.05 9.94 4.40
C ARG A 10 -8.55 10.14 4.14
N ARG A 11 -7.75 10.17 5.21
CA ARG A 11 -6.28 10.18 5.12
C ARG A 11 -5.74 8.75 4.97
N ARG A 12 -6.16 8.08 3.90
CA ARG A 12 -5.66 6.76 3.50
C ARG A 12 -4.62 6.93 2.41
N LEU A 13 -3.41 6.48 2.67
CA LEU A 13 -2.24 6.64 1.81
C LEU A 13 -1.98 5.36 1.03
N PHE A 14 -2.06 5.41 -0.29
CA PHE A 14 -1.59 4.35 -1.18
C PHE A 14 -0.14 4.63 -1.53
N PHE A 15 0.72 3.63 -1.50
CA PHE A 15 2.13 3.79 -1.81
C PHE A 15 2.74 2.51 -2.38
N ASP A 16 3.85 2.69 -3.09
CA ASP A 16 4.66 1.65 -3.69
C ASP A 16 6.11 2.15 -3.77
N ILE A 17 7.08 1.24 -3.70
CA ILE A 17 8.51 1.59 -3.78
C ILE A 17 9.23 0.79 -4.86
N GLU A 18 10.27 1.39 -5.42
CA GLU A 18 11.25 0.68 -6.25
C GLU A 18 12.60 0.64 -5.56
N THR A 19 13.25 -0.52 -5.55
CA THR A 19 14.51 -0.74 -4.84
C THR A 19 15.63 -1.12 -5.80
N SER A 20 16.85 -0.72 -5.48
CA SER A 20 18.03 -1.13 -6.23
C SER A 20 18.44 -2.57 -5.87
N PRO A 21 19.09 -3.32 -6.77
CA PRO A 21 19.86 -4.49 -6.38
C PRO A 21 21.13 -4.08 -5.60
N ASN A 22 21.76 -5.06 -4.95
CA ASN A 22 23.13 -4.93 -4.46
C ASN A 22 24.11 -4.91 -5.64
N ILE A 23 25.23 -4.20 -5.48
CA ILE A 23 26.38 -4.32 -6.37
C ILE A 23 27.44 -5.15 -5.67
N GLY A 24 27.92 -6.20 -6.33
CA GLY A 24 28.93 -7.09 -5.81
C GLY A 24 29.64 -7.87 -6.91
N LEU A 25 30.73 -8.54 -6.56
CA LEU A 25 31.48 -9.41 -7.46
C LEU A 25 31.05 -10.85 -7.26
N PHE A 26 30.95 -11.59 -8.35
CA PHE A 26 30.67 -13.02 -8.33
C PHE A 26 31.37 -13.67 -9.52
N TRP A 27 31.86 -14.90 -9.35
CA TRP A 27 32.65 -15.59 -10.38
C TRP A 27 31.82 -16.05 -11.57
N GLU A 28 30.60 -16.55 -11.32
CA GLU A 28 29.70 -17.04 -12.37
C GLU A 28 28.24 -16.70 -12.07
N ALA A 29 27.46 -16.41 -13.11
CA ALA A 29 26.01 -16.30 -13.01
C ALA A 29 25.36 -17.69 -13.06
N GLY A 30 24.22 -17.89 -12.39
CA GLY A 30 23.49 -19.15 -12.49
C GLY A 30 22.33 -19.32 -11.50
N TYR A 31 21.54 -20.37 -11.73
CA TYR A 31 20.42 -20.74 -10.85
C TYR A 31 20.92 -21.38 -9.54
N LYS A 32 20.27 -21.06 -8.42
CA LYS A 32 20.59 -21.58 -7.07
C LYS A 32 22.05 -21.36 -6.62
N LYS A 33 22.68 -20.25 -7.04
CA LYS A 33 23.97 -19.82 -6.49
C LYS A 33 23.77 -19.11 -5.15
N ASN A 34 24.60 -19.45 -4.16
CA ASN A 34 24.68 -18.72 -2.91
C ASN A 34 25.79 -17.67 -3.02
N ILE A 35 25.45 -16.40 -2.82
CA ILE A 35 26.41 -15.29 -2.81
C ILE A 35 26.49 -14.82 -1.36
N ASP A 36 27.66 -14.91 -0.75
CA ASP A 36 27.89 -14.45 0.62
C ASP A 36 27.84 -12.91 0.70
N TYR A 37 27.33 -12.38 1.82
CA TYR A 37 27.15 -10.93 2.00
C TYR A 37 28.47 -10.14 1.95
N SER A 38 29.62 -10.78 2.22
CA SER A 38 30.95 -10.15 2.07
C SER A 38 31.27 -9.72 0.63
N ASN A 39 30.55 -10.25 -0.37
CA ASN A 39 30.72 -9.85 -1.77
C ASN A 39 29.99 -8.54 -2.12
N ILE A 40 29.18 -7.99 -1.20
CA ILE A 40 28.45 -6.74 -1.41
C ILE A 40 29.44 -5.57 -1.29
N ILE A 41 29.67 -4.89 -2.42
CA ILE A 41 30.49 -3.67 -2.49
C ILE A 41 29.62 -2.44 -2.19
N GLN A 42 28.40 -2.42 -2.73
CA GLN A 42 27.44 -1.35 -2.49
C GLN A 42 26.10 -1.98 -2.09
N GLU A 43 25.65 -1.62 -0.88
CA GLU A 43 24.35 -2.02 -0.37
C GLU A 43 23.23 -1.34 -1.17
N ARG A 44 22.18 -2.11 -1.38
CA ARG A 44 20.92 -1.68 -1.97
C ARG A 44 20.22 -0.57 -1.18
N ALA A 45 19.48 0.25 -1.91
CA ALA A 45 18.73 1.38 -1.41
C ALA A 45 17.37 1.48 -2.09
N ILE A 46 16.50 2.37 -1.60
CA ILE A 46 15.23 2.68 -2.26
C ILE A 46 15.50 3.72 -3.35
N ILE A 47 15.12 3.40 -4.59
CA ILE A 47 15.28 4.28 -5.76
C ILE A 47 14.25 5.40 -5.71
N CYS A 48 12.98 5.02 -5.61
CA CYS A 48 11.87 5.95 -5.56
C CYS A 48 10.72 5.42 -4.72
N ILE A 49 9.90 6.35 -4.23
CA ILE A 49 8.66 6.08 -3.50
C ILE A 49 7.58 6.89 -4.19
N CYS A 50 6.54 6.22 -4.70
CA CYS A 50 5.34 6.90 -5.20
C CYS A 50 4.21 6.73 -4.20
N TYR A 51 3.40 7.78 -4.05
CA TYR A 51 2.26 7.72 -3.16
C TYR A 51 1.11 8.63 -3.60
N LYS A 52 -0.06 8.33 -3.06
CA LYS A 52 -1.32 8.99 -3.39
C LYS A 52 -2.26 8.94 -2.20
N TRP A 53 -2.96 10.04 -1.92
CA TRP A 53 -4.10 10.01 -1.01
C TRP A 53 -5.36 9.49 -1.71
N GLU A 54 -6.17 8.73 -0.99
CA GLU A 54 -7.43 8.19 -1.51
C GLU A 54 -8.29 9.26 -2.21
N ASP A 55 -8.82 8.91 -3.39
CA ASP A 55 -9.68 9.75 -4.22
C ASP A 55 -9.03 11.04 -4.77
N GLU A 56 -7.75 11.33 -4.48
CA GLU A 56 -7.03 12.38 -5.18
C GLU A 56 -6.78 12.01 -6.65
N LYS A 57 -6.47 12.99 -7.49
CA LYS A 57 -5.99 12.70 -8.86
C LYS A 57 -4.47 12.61 -8.91
N GLU A 58 -3.81 13.43 -8.10
CA GLU A 58 -2.36 13.58 -8.12
C GLU A 58 -1.66 12.36 -7.52
N VAL A 59 -0.53 11.98 -8.11
CA VAL A 59 0.36 10.94 -7.60
C VAL A 59 1.73 11.55 -7.42
N TYR A 60 2.15 11.63 -6.17
CA TYR A 60 3.42 12.18 -5.78
C TYR A 60 4.52 11.14 -5.96
N SER A 61 5.75 11.60 -6.18
CA SER A 61 6.93 10.76 -6.29
C SER A 61 8.10 11.43 -5.59
N LEU A 62 8.85 10.64 -4.85
CA LEU A 62 10.14 11.00 -4.29
C LEU A 62 11.19 10.04 -4.88
N GLN A 63 12.43 10.51 -5.00
CA GLN A 63 13.55 9.70 -5.50
C GLN A 63 14.80 9.97 -4.66
N TRP A 64 15.74 9.04 -4.69
CA TRP A 64 17.08 9.25 -4.11
C TRP A 64 17.82 10.42 -4.78
N ASP A 65 18.90 10.89 -4.16
CA ASP A 65 19.68 12.02 -4.69
C ASP A 65 20.65 11.61 -5.83
N ALA A 66 21.42 12.57 -6.35
CA ALA A 66 22.41 12.32 -7.41
C ALA A 66 23.57 11.38 -6.98
N LYS A 67 23.72 11.15 -5.68
CA LYS A 67 24.64 10.18 -5.09
C LYS A 67 23.94 8.84 -4.79
N GLN A 68 22.70 8.66 -5.26
CA GLN A 68 21.88 7.46 -5.03
C GLN A 68 21.65 7.20 -3.53
N ASN A 69 21.59 8.28 -2.74
CA ASN A 69 21.29 8.22 -1.31
C ASN A 69 19.79 8.51 -1.08
N ASP A 70 19.12 7.60 -0.38
CA ASP A 70 17.68 7.62 -0.12
C ASP A 70 17.28 8.37 1.16
N LYS A 71 18.23 8.94 1.92
CA LYS A 71 17.97 9.60 3.21
C LYS A 71 16.92 10.71 3.13
N ARG A 72 17.16 11.70 2.27
CA ARG A 72 16.28 12.88 2.16
C ARG A 72 14.86 12.50 1.72
N MET A 73 14.77 11.56 0.78
CA MET A 73 13.48 11.03 0.33
C MET A 73 12.75 10.32 1.47
N LEU A 74 13.46 9.54 2.30
CA LEU A 74 12.87 8.85 3.43
C LEU A 74 12.37 9.82 4.50
N GLU A 75 13.15 10.86 4.82
CA GLU A 75 12.71 11.92 5.74
C GLU A 75 11.36 12.52 5.27
N GLN A 76 11.29 12.90 3.99
CA GLN A 76 10.08 13.44 3.38
C GLN A 76 8.91 12.44 3.37
N PHE A 77 9.17 11.17 3.06
CA PHE A 77 8.11 10.17 3.03
C PHE A 77 7.56 9.86 4.42
N ILE A 78 8.41 9.82 5.46
CA ILE A 78 7.98 9.54 6.82
C ILE A 78 7.09 10.66 7.38
N GLU A 79 7.33 11.93 7.03
CA GLU A 79 6.42 13.03 7.37
C GLU A 79 5.00 12.78 6.81
N VAL A 80 4.91 12.31 5.55
CA VAL A 80 3.64 11.97 4.91
C VAL A 80 3.00 10.74 5.55
N ALA A 81 3.78 9.69 5.78
CA ALA A 81 3.32 8.42 6.36
C ALA A 81 2.78 8.60 7.78
N ASN A 82 3.43 9.44 8.61
CA ASN A 82 3.01 9.71 9.99
C ASN A 82 1.65 10.42 10.09
N VAL A 83 1.24 11.09 9.01
CA VAL A 83 -0.05 11.78 8.92
C VAL A 83 -1.17 10.86 8.41
N ALA A 84 -0.81 9.70 7.84
CA ALA A 84 -1.78 8.73 7.34
C ALA A 84 -2.51 8.03 8.49
N THR A 85 -3.84 7.97 8.39
CA THR A 85 -4.66 7.12 9.27
C THR A 85 -4.46 5.65 8.92
N GLU A 86 -4.39 5.36 7.63
CA GLU A 86 -4.14 4.02 7.10
C GLU A 86 -3.19 4.09 5.92
N MET A 87 -2.34 3.07 5.79
CA MET A 87 -1.46 2.90 4.63
C MET A 87 -1.86 1.64 3.85
N VAL A 88 -1.92 1.74 2.53
CA VAL A 88 -2.31 0.65 1.63
C VAL A 88 -1.16 0.33 0.69
N GLY A 89 -0.81 -0.96 0.61
CA GLY A 89 0.23 -1.49 -0.28
C GLY A 89 -0.19 -2.82 -0.88
N HIS A 90 0.59 -3.31 -1.84
CA HIS A 90 0.48 -4.68 -2.34
C HIS A 90 1.75 -5.45 -2.00
N ASN A 91 1.68 -6.34 -1.00
CA ASN A 91 2.85 -6.86 -0.29
C ASN A 91 3.58 -5.82 0.58
N GLY A 92 2.92 -4.68 0.83
CA GLY A 92 3.50 -3.54 1.57
C GLY A 92 3.98 -3.87 2.98
N ASP A 93 3.32 -4.81 3.67
CA ASP A 93 3.72 -5.18 5.03
C ASP A 93 5.03 -5.96 5.07
N LYS A 94 5.29 -6.79 4.05
CA LYS A 94 6.46 -7.70 4.01
C LYS A 94 7.60 -7.17 3.15
N PHE A 95 7.31 -6.27 2.21
CA PHE A 95 8.29 -5.72 1.28
C PHE A 95 8.50 -4.23 1.58
N ASP A 96 7.56 -3.36 1.19
CA ASP A 96 7.76 -1.91 1.19
C ASP A 96 8.09 -1.34 2.57
N LEU A 97 7.25 -1.61 3.59
CA LEU A 97 7.49 -1.11 4.95
C LEU A 97 8.71 -1.76 5.60
N ALA A 98 9.03 -3.01 5.25
CA ALA A 98 10.24 -3.66 5.75
C ALA A 98 11.50 -2.98 5.20
N TRP A 99 11.48 -2.63 3.91
CA TRP A 99 12.51 -1.85 3.25
C TRP A 99 12.66 -0.45 3.82
N ILE A 100 11.57 0.31 3.88
CA ILE A 100 11.54 1.66 4.45
C ILE A 100 12.08 1.63 5.88
N ARG A 101 11.61 0.68 6.71
CA ARG A 101 12.10 0.55 8.09
C ARG A 101 13.59 0.25 8.18
N THR A 102 14.10 -0.63 7.32
CA THR A 102 15.53 -0.97 7.30
C THR A 102 16.37 0.25 6.89
N ARG A 103 15.95 0.99 5.87
CA ARG A 103 16.68 2.18 5.40
C ARG A 103 16.55 3.36 6.37
N CYS A 104 15.40 3.55 7.01
CA CYS A 104 15.24 4.51 8.09
C CYS A 104 16.14 4.18 9.28
N LEU A 105 16.25 2.90 9.67
CA LEU A 105 17.19 2.48 10.72
C LEU A 105 18.64 2.79 10.32
N PHE A 106 19.04 2.46 9.09
CA PHE A 106 20.38 2.75 8.57
C PHE A 106 20.71 4.26 8.60
N HIS A 107 19.75 5.12 8.27
CA HIS A 107 19.95 6.58 8.24
C HIS A 107 19.65 7.29 9.56
N ASN A 108 19.30 6.55 10.61
CA ASN A 108 18.86 7.08 11.90
C ASN A 108 17.64 8.03 11.79
N ILE A 109 16.67 7.68 10.94
CA ILE A 109 15.40 8.38 10.75
C ILE A 109 14.35 7.75 11.68
N SER A 110 13.76 8.55 12.56
CA SER A 110 12.68 8.11 13.44
C SER A 110 11.39 7.87 12.66
N MET A 111 10.74 6.73 12.89
CA MET A 111 9.46 6.35 12.30
C MET A 111 8.57 5.67 13.34
N PHE A 112 7.26 5.67 13.16
CA PHE A 112 6.37 4.98 14.09
C PHE A 112 6.68 3.47 14.20
N PRO A 113 6.60 2.89 15.41
CA PRO A 113 6.82 1.46 15.59
C PRO A 113 5.74 0.63 14.87
N LYS A 114 4.53 1.19 14.69
CA LYS A 114 3.41 0.55 14.03
C LYS A 114 2.59 1.56 13.24
N TYR A 115 2.24 1.19 12.00
CA TYR A 115 1.22 1.86 11.19
C TYR A 115 -0.01 0.95 11.07
N THR A 116 -1.19 1.55 10.90
CA THR A 116 -2.38 0.79 10.50
C THR A 116 -2.30 0.55 9.00
N THR A 117 -2.10 -0.70 8.59
CA THR A 117 -1.88 -1.04 7.18
C THR A 117 -3.01 -1.87 6.59
N ILE A 118 -3.22 -1.80 5.29
CA ILE A 118 -4.05 -2.72 4.52
C ILE A 118 -3.22 -3.27 3.37
N ASP A 119 -2.87 -4.56 3.44
CA ASP A 119 -2.09 -5.23 2.41
C ASP A 119 -3.00 -6.02 1.47
N THR A 120 -3.15 -5.54 0.25
CA THR A 120 -4.04 -6.15 -0.76
C THR A 120 -3.56 -7.54 -1.18
N LEU A 121 -2.26 -7.86 -1.08
CA LEU A 121 -1.76 -9.21 -1.38
C LEU A 121 -2.23 -10.20 -0.30
N LYS A 122 -2.21 -9.79 0.98
CA LYS A 122 -2.73 -10.62 2.07
C LYS A 122 -4.22 -10.87 1.91
N VAL A 123 -4.98 -9.83 1.57
CA VAL A 123 -6.42 -9.93 1.30
C VAL A 123 -6.68 -10.88 0.13
N ALA A 124 -5.97 -10.71 -1.00
CA ALA A 124 -6.07 -11.58 -2.17
C ALA A 124 -5.87 -13.05 -1.80
N ARG A 125 -4.80 -13.36 -1.06
CA ARG A 125 -4.46 -14.73 -0.64
C ARG A 125 -5.44 -15.33 0.37
N GLN A 126 -5.98 -14.51 1.28
CA GLN A 126 -6.84 -14.99 2.36
C GLN A 126 -8.27 -15.20 1.91
N LYS A 127 -8.78 -14.33 1.03
CA LYS A 127 -10.22 -14.25 0.71
C LYS A 127 -10.56 -14.77 -0.68
N PHE A 128 -9.58 -14.91 -1.58
CA PHE A 128 -9.83 -15.22 -2.99
C PHE A 128 -8.91 -16.34 -3.51
N ARG A 129 -9.31 -16.93 -4.64
CA ARG A 129 -8.57 -17.99 -5.34
C ARG A 129 -8.17 -17.57 -6.75
N PHE A 130 -7.39 -16.51 -6.87
CA PHE A 130 -6.81 -16.10 -8.16
C PHE A 130 -5.70 -17.08 -8.60
N ASN A 131 -5.53 -17.29 -9.91
CA ASN A 131 -4.40 -18.10 -10.42
C ASN A 131 -3.03 -17.48 -10.10
N SER A 132 -2.98 -16.15 -9.99
CA SER A 132 -1.83 -15.42 -9.50
C SER A 132 -2.29 -14.27 -8.62
N ASN A 133 -1.56 -14.01 -7.54
CA ASN A 133 -1.87 -12.91 -6.63
C ASN A 133 -1.06 -11.64 -6.95
N ARG A 134 -0.35 -11.59 -8.08
CA ARG A 134 0.37 -10.38 -8.50
C ARG A 134 -0.64 -9.27 -8.80
N LEU A 135 -0.33 -8.04 -8.40
CA LEU A 135 -1.19 -6.87 -8.63
C LEU A 135 -1.67 -6.74 -10.08
N ASN A 136 -0.76 -6.94 -11.06
CA ASN A 136 -1.10 -6.89 -12.48
C ASN A 136 -2.13 -7.95 -12.88
N TYR A 137 -1.95 -9.18 -12.41
CA TYR A 137 -2.87 -10.27 -12.74
C TYR A 137 -4.26 -10.01 -12.17
N ILE A 138 -4.34 -9.55 -10.91
CA ILE A 138 -5.61 -9.21 -10.27
C ILE A 138 -6.29 -8.07 -11.02
N ALA A 139 -5.54 -7.04 -11.41
CA ALA A 139 -6.09 -5.91 -12.16
C ALA A 139 -6.64 -6.32 -13.54
N ASP A 140 -5.92 -7.18 -14.26
CA ASP A 140 -6.34 -7.74 -15.54
C ASP A 140 -7.59 -8.63 -15.38
N PHE A 141 -7.57 -9.54 -14.39
CA PHE A 141 -8.71 -10.39 -14.04
C PHE A 141 -9.98 -9.58 -13.73
N LEU A 142 -9.83 -8.42 -13.08
CA LEU A 142 -10.94 -7.53 -12.73
C LEU A 142 -11.29 -6.52 -13.83
N GLY A 143 -10.63 -6.58 -15.00
CA GLY A 143 -10.93 -5.73 -16.15
C GLY A 143 -10.57 -4.24 -15.97
N ILE A 144 -9.67 -3.90 -15.04
CA ILE A 144 -9.32 -2.50 -14.73
C ILE A 144 -7.97 -2.04 -15.32
N GLY A 145 -7.35 -2.90 -16.11
CA GLY A 145 -6.18 -2.61 -16.95
C GLY A 145 -4.90 -3.31 -16.52
N GLN A 146 -3.87 -3.15 -17.34
CA GLN A 146 -2.57 -3.79 -17.16
C GLN A 146 -1.49 -2.79 -16.70
N LYS A 147 -0.46 -3.32 -16.03
CA LYS A 147 0.78 -2.62 -15.70
C LYS A 147 1.58 -2.30 -16.97
N ILE A 148 2.42 -1.28 -16.86
CA ILE A 148 3.49 -1.04 -17.84
C ILE A 148 4.51 -2.17 -17.68
N LYS A 149 4.91 -2.81 -18.77
CA LYS A 149 6.00 -3.78 -18.74
C LYS A 149 7.32 -3.02 -18.54
N THR A 150 8.11 -3.46 -17.59
CA THR A 150 9.48 -2.97 -17.36
C THR A 150 10.47 -4.11 -17.61
N GLU A 151 11.68 -3.74 -18.03
CA GLU A 151 12.78 -4.66 -18.24
C GLU A 151 13.88 -4.41 -17.22
N TYR A 152 14.65 -5.44 -16.90
CA TYR A 152 15.72 -5.34 -15.92
C TYR A 152 16.84 -4.36 -16.33
N SER A 153 16.98 -4.08 -17.63
CA SER A 153 17.85 -3.03 -18.18
C SER A 153 17.61 -1.68 -17.50
N LEU A 154 16.36 -1.34 -17.20
CA LEU A 154 15.97 -0.10 -16.53
C LEU A 154 16.71 0.12 -15.20
N TRP A 155 16.87 -0.93 -14.40
CA TRP A 155 17.60 -0.85 -13.13
C TRP A 155 19.09 -0.64 -13.36
N LYS A 156 19.68 -1.32 -14.35
CA LYS A 156 21.10 -1.16 -14.68
C LYS A 156 21.42 0.26 -15.12
N ASP A 157 20.58 0.84 -15.97
CA ASP A 157 20.78 2.20 -16.49
C ASP A 157 20.71 3.25 -15.36
N ILE A 158 19.78 3.07 -14.43
CA ILE A 158 19.67 3.92 -13.24
C ILE A 158 20.87 3.76 -12.31
N LEU A 159 21.29 2.52 -12.03
CA LEU A 159 22.33 2.23 -11.05
C LEU A 159 23.74 2.57 -11.56
N LEU A 160 24.06 2.10 -12.76
CA LEU A 160 25.44 2.13 -13.29
C LEU A 160 25.71 3.38 -14.13
N HIS A 161 24.69 3.90 -14.80
CA HIS A 161 24.84 5.00 -15.75
C HIS A 161 24.20 6.31 -15.26
N LYS A 162 23.49 6.27 -14.12
CA LYS A 162 22.73 7.40 -13.57
C LYS A 162 21.81 8.04 -14.62
N ASP A 163 21.21 7.19 -15.46
CA ASP A 163 20.38 7.63 -16.58
C ASP A 163 19.10 8.30 -16.07
N LYS A 164 18.89 9.55 -16.48
CA LYS A 164 17.74 10.36 -16.08
C LYS A 164 16.45 9.91 -16.76
N THR A 165 16.51 9.49 -18.01
CA THR A 165 15.36 8.97 -18.77
C THR A 165 14.87 7.66 -18.15
N ALA A 166 15.80 6.79 -17.77
CA ALA A 166 15.50 5.56 -17.05
C ALA A 166 14.86 5.87 -15.68
N MET A 167 15.37 6.86 -14.94
CA MET A 167 14.77 7.31 -13.68
C MET A 167 13.32 7.80 -13.86
N GLU A 168 13.07 8.64 -14.86
CA GLU A 168 11.72 9.14 -15.17
C GLU A 168 10.77 7.99 -15.55
N ALA A 169 11.24 7.02 -16.32
CA ALA A 169 10.48 5.82 -16.66
C ALA A 169 10.15 4.97 -15.42
N MET A 170 11.10 4.81 -14.49
CA MET A 170 10.89 4.11 -13.21
C MET A 170 9.84 4.81 -12.35
N ILE A 171 9.92 6.14 -12.22
CA ILE A 171 8.91 6.92 -11.49
C ILE A 171 7.54 6.76 -12.15
N LYS A 172 7.46 6.86 -13.48
CA LYS A 172 6.20 6.68 -14.21
C LYS A 172 5.60 5.29 -13.97
N TYR A 173 6.43 4.25 -13.94
CA TYR A 173 6.03 2.90 -13.60
C TYR A 173 5.46 2.81 -12.17
N CYS A 174 6.21 3.29 -11.18
CA CYS A 174 5.78 3.25 -9.77
C CYS A 174 4.50 4.08 -9.53
N LYS A 175 4.36 5.26 -10.16
CA LYS A 175 3.10 6.04 -10.12
C LYS A 175 1.90 5.27 -10.69
N LYS A 176 2.12 4.50 -11.76
CA LYS A 176 1.08 3.67 -12.36
C LYS A 176 0.67 2.54 -11.41
N ASP A 177 1.62 1.96 -10.70
CA ASP A 177 1.36 0.90 -9.72
C ASP A 177 0.55 1.40 -8.54
N VAL A 178 0.84 2.58 -7.99
CA VAL A 178 0.01 3.22 -6.95
C VAL A 178 -1.42 3.48 -7.44
N THR A 179 -1.57 3.96 -8.67
CA THR A 179 -2.89 4.19 -9.27
C THR A 179 -3.67 2.88 -9.45
N LEU A 180 -2.98 1.82 -9.87
CA LEU A 180 -3.58 0.50 -10.07
C LEU A 180 -3.96 -0.14 -8.73
N LEU A 181 -3.10 0.03 -7.72
CA LEU A 181 -3.30 -0.43 -6.36
C LEU A 181 -4.59 0.13 -5.77
N GLU A 182 -4.85 1.44 -5.91
CA GLU A 182 -6.09 2.04 -5.42
C GLU A 182 -7.32 1.42 -6.10
N LYS A 183 -7.28 1.23 -7.42
CA LYS A 183 -8.39 0.62 -8.16
C LYS A 183 -8.66 -0.82 -7.70
N VAL A 184 -7.61 -1.61 -7.55
CA VAL A 184 -7.71 -2.98 -7.02
C VAL A 184 -8.27 -2.95 -5.60
N PHE A 185 -7.71 -2.11 -4.72
CA PHE A 185 -8.20 -1.96 -3.36
C PHE A 185 -9.69 -1.62 -3.30
N LYS A 186 -10.17 -0.67 -4.11
CA LYS A 186 -11.59 -0.29 -4.17
C LYS A 186 -12.49 -1.49 -4.49
N LEU A 187 -12.11 -2.33 -5.44
CA LEU A 187 -12.87 -3.54 -5.78
C LEU A 187 -12.80 -4.62 -4.71
N LEU A 188 -11.67 -4.74 -3.99
CA LEU A 188 -11.53 -5.69 -2.89
C LEU A 188 -12.15 -5.19 -1.57
N SER A 189 -12.39 -3.89 -1.43
CA SER A 189 -12.72 -3.24 -0.15
C SER A 189 -13.96 -3.79 0.55
N SER A 190 -14.95 -4.23 -0.21
CA SER A 190 -16.17 -4.87 0.33
C SER A 190 -15.91 -6.18 1.07
N HIS A 191 -14.75 -6.81 0.84
CA HIS A 191 -14.31 -8.05 1.49
C HIS A 191 -13.27 -7.81 2.60
N ILE A 192 -12.97 -6.55 2.90
CA ILE A 192 -11.99 -6.16 3.91
C ILE A 192 -12.73 -5.65 5.13
N GLU A 193 -12.46 -6.26 6.29
CA GLU A 193 -12.97 -5.76 7.56
C GLU A 193 -12.33 -4.40 7.89
N PRO A 194 -13.14 -3.40 8.29
CA PRO A 194 -12.62 -2.07 8.64
C PRO A 194 -11.62 -2.15 9.80
N LYS A 195 -10.40 -1.67 9.59
CA LYS A 195 -9.38 -1.55 10.65
C LYS A 195 -9.51 -0.28 11.45
N THR A 196 -10.12 0.74 10.85
CA THR A 196 -10.32 2.05 11.44
C THR A 196 -11.78 2.47 11.33
N HIS A 197 -12.26 3.24 12.30
CA HIS A 197 -13.60 3.80 12.30
C HIS A 197 -13.59 5.25 11.80
N TYR A 198 -13.63 5.45 10.48
CA TYR A 198 -13.64 6.80 9.89
C TYR A 198 -14.83 7.64 10.35
N GLY A 199 -16.00 7.06 10.59
CA GLY A 199 -17.12 7.81 11.19
C GLY A 199 -16.72 8.57 12.46
N VAL A 200 -16.05 7.91 13.41
CA VAL A 200 -15.58 8.53 14.66
C VAL A 200 -14.46 9.54 14.39
N ILE A 201 -13.53 9.23 13.49
CA ILE A 201 -12.49 10.20 13.07
C ILE A 201 -13.12 11.47 12.50
N PHE A 202 -14.28 11.35 11.87
CA PHE A 202 -15.05 12.42 11.28
C PHE A 202 -16.02 13.09 12.27
N GLY A 203 -15.90 12.78 13.57
CA GLY A 203 -16.73 13.34 14.63
C GLY A 203 -18.15 12.76 14.71
N GLN A 204 -18.43 11.65 14.02
CA GLN A 204 -19.71 10.95 14.12
C GLN A 204 -19.74 9.98 15.30
N ASP A 205 -20.94 9.55 15.69
CA ASP A 205 -21.11 8.55 16.75
C ASP A 205 -20.49 7.19 16.38
N ARG A 206 -20.07 6.44 17.40
CA ARG A 206 -19.56 5.05 17.26
C ARG A 206 -20.60 4.08 16.66
N GLY A 207 -21.86 4.49 16.61
CA GLY A 207 -23.01 3.85 15.97
C GLY A 207 -23.04 3.99 14.45
N THR A 208 -22.22 4.84 13.84
CA THR A 208 -22.15 5.03 12.38
C THR A 208 -21.31 3.97 11.65
N CYS A 209 -21.34 3.99 10.32
CA CYS A 209 -20.52 3.11 9.49
C CYS A 209 -19.01 3.41 9.69
N PRO A 210 -18.17 2.41 9.99
CA PRO A 210 -16.73 2.60 10.15
C PRO A 210 -16.02 2.99 8.85
N VAL A 211 -16.60 2.69 7.70
CA VAL A 211 -15.98 2.96 6.39
C VAL A 211 -16.24 4.38 5.90
N CYS A 212 -17.49 4.85 5.99
CA CYS A 212 -17.91 6.14 5.42
C CYS A 212 -18.53 7.12 6.42
N GLY A 213 -18.80 6.71 7.66
CA GLY A 213 -19.41 7.55 8.68
C GLY A 213 -20.92 7.77 8.56
N SER A 214 -21.59 7.14 7.60
CA SER A 214 -23.06 7.21 7.46
C SER A 214 -23.77 6.48 8.61
N ASP A 215 -24.86 7.06 9.10
CA ASP A 215 -25.81 6.49 10.05
C ASP A 215 -26.97 5.73 9.39
N ASP A 216 -27.07 5.78 8.05
CA ASP A 216 -28.08 5.02 7.29
C ASP A 216 -27.69 3.53 7.19
N LEU A 217 -28.05 2.80 8.24
CA LEU A 217 -27.68 1.42 8.47
C LEU A 217 -28.92 0.50 8.50
N ILE A 218 -28.80 -0.66 7.85
CA ILE A 218 -29.78 -1.75 7.93
C ILE A 218 -29.22 -2.84 8.84
N LYS A 219 -29.98 -3.25 9.86
CA LYS A 219 -29.68 -4.47 10.61
C LYS A 219 -29.83 -5.66 9.67
N ASN A 220 -28.72 -6.33 9.37
CA ASN A 220 -28.66 -7.42 8.40
C ASN A 220 -28.69 -8.80 9.07
N ASN A 221 -27.98 -8.95 10.18
CA ASN A 221 -27.90 -10.23 10.88
C ASN A 221 -27.59 -10.03 12.37
N LYS A 222 -27.86 -11.06 13.18
CA LYS A 222 -27.48 -11.16 14.60
C LYS A 222 -26.68 -12.45 14.78
N VAL A 223 -25.45 -12.33 15.28
CA VAL A 223 -24.51 -13.43 15.47
C VAL A 223 -24.11 -13.51 16.94
N VAL A 224 -24.16 -14.69 17.52
CA VAL A 224 -23.61 -14.95 18.87
C VAL A 224 -22.21 -15.53 18.71
N THR A 225 -21.20 -14.92 19.33
CA THR A 225 -19.82 -15.40 19.30
C THR A 225 -19.64 -16.60 20.22
N ALA A 226 -18.54 -17.35 20.07
CA ALA A 226 -18.19 -18.45 20.96
C ALA A 226 -18.07 -18.03 22.44
N THR A 227 -17.77 -16.75 22.70
CA THR A 227 -17.71 -16.16 24.05
C THR A 227 -19.08 -15.75 24.60
N GLY A 228 -20.18 -16.01 23.89
CA GLY A 228 -21.54 -15.63 24.27
C GLY A 228 -21.91 -14.16 23.97
N LEU A 229 -21.00 -13.37 23.39
CA LEU A 229 -21.30 -12.00 23.02
C LEU A 229 -22.21 -11.96 21.80
N THR A 230 -23.28 -11.20 21.89
CA THR A 230 -24.13 -10.92 20.76
C THR A 230 -23.52 -9.81 19.92
N ARG A 231 -23.48 -9.99 18.59
CA ARG A 231 -23.09 -8.98 17.62
C ARG A 231 -24.19 -8.77 16.59
N ILE A 232 -24.52 -7.51 16.32
CA ILE A 232 -25.41 -7.13 15.22
C ILE A 232 -24.52 -6.76 14.03
N GLN A 233 -24.76 -7.43 12.89
CA GLN A 233 -24.20 -7.06 11.61
C GLN A 233 -25.10 -6.04 10.93
N TYR A 234 -24.50 -4.95 10.47
CA TYR A 234 -25.15 -3.88 9.74
C TYR A 234 -24.63 -3.82 8.30
N LYS A 235 -25.53 -3.50 7.37
CA LYS A 235 -25.19 -3.06 6.01
C LYS A 235 -25.40 -1.56 5.91
N CYS A 236 -24.38 -0.81 5.54
CA CYS A 236 -24.52 0.62 5.28
C CYS A 236 -25.17 0.85 3.91
N LYS A 237 -26.24 1.65 3.83
CA LYS A 237 -26.89 1.94 2.54
C LYS A 237 -26.07 2.87 1.65
N THR A 238 -25.21 3.70 2.24
CA THR A 238 -24.37 4.66 1.49
C THR A 238 -23.18 4.01 0.79
N CYS A 239 -22.43 3.16 1.50
CA CYS A 239 -21.21 2.54 0.95
C CYS A 239 -21.32 1.03 0.72
N ASN A 240 -22.48 0.43 1.02
CA ASN A 240 -22.77 -1.01 0.89
C ASN A 240 -21.86 -1.94 1.70
N HIS A 241 -20.97 -1.42 2.56
CA HIS A 241 -20.11 -2.23 3.39
C HIS A 241 -20.87 -2.83 4.58
N TYR A 242 -20.48 -4.06 4.90
CA TYR A 242 -20.91 -4.75 6.09
C TYR A 242 -19.95 -4.45 7.24
N HIS A 243 -20.50 -4.29 8.45
CA HIS A 243 -19.71 -4.20 9.67
C HIS A 243 -20.53 -4.71 10.86
N SER A 244 -19.87 -5.18 11.91
CA SER A 244 -20.55 -5.79 13.07
C SER A 244 -20.21 -5.07 14.36
N LYS A 245 -21.21 -4.83 15.20
CA LYS A 245 -21.08 -4.20 16.52
C LYS A 245 -21.56 -5.14 17.61
N THR A 246 -20.92 -5.09 18.77
CA THR A 246 -21.41 -5.81 19.95
C THR A 246 -22.74 -5.19 20.38
N ASP A 247 -23.77 -6.03 20.50
CA ASP A 247 -25.06 -5.68 21.08
C ASP A 247 -24.84 -5.57 22.60
N LYS A 248 -25.07 -4.39 23.16
CA LYS A 248 -24.89 -4.13 24.59
C LYS A 248 -26.20 -4.36 25.33
#